data_AF-A0A534NPQ9-F1
#
_entry.id   AF-A0A534NPQ9-F1
#
_cell.length_a   1.000
_cell.length_b   1.000
_cell.length_c   1.000
_cell.angle_alpha   90.00
_cell.angle_beta   90.00
_cell.angle_gamma   90.00
#
_symmetry.space_group_name_H-M   'P 1'
#
loop_
_entity.id
_entity.type
_entity.pdbx_description
1 polymer ?
#
loop_
_entity_poly.entity_id
_entity_poly.type
_entity_poly.pdbx_seq_one_letter_code
_entity_poly.pdbx_strand_id
1 'polypeptide(L)'
;MYCDFRDPTCTTARGTYDGDVLDAHFITGDGRGNENIALTSVHNIFHAEHNRLRDHIDQLINTPGFLPATEVAKWKGVDPNSGWGYGEHLFQAARFVTEMEYQHLVFEEFARTMQPLVNPFLGGITSIDAAITVHRELANPDGTTTTVPIRLFNAFLNPESYNLAPGDPAPTDGITNGSLTAAQAAGSLINGLTKQVGNELDEFVTSSVRNTLVGLPLDLPAINIARGRSEGIPPLNVARQQFFLKTQDSAMRPYANWSEFKLGLRHYESFPNFIAAYAKHPSVTGAATVAGKRAAANALIAANDPILLAPSA
;
A
#
# COMPACT_ATOMS: atom_id res chain seq x y z
N MET A 1 25.36 13.55 15.54
CA MET A 1 25.44 14.23 14.23
C MET A 1 25.27 13.14 13.20
N TYR A 2 24.06 12.99 12.72
CA TYR A 2 23.60 11.80 11.99
C TYR A 2 24.07 11.83 10.54
N CYS A 3 24.18 10.66 9.92
CA CYS A 3 24.38 10.60 8.47
C CYS A 3 23.06 10.70 7.73
N ASP A 4 22.74 11.92 7.27
CA ASP A 4 21.77 12.10 6.20
C ASP A 4 22.30 11.42 4.93
N PHE A 5 21.58 10.43 4.42
CA PHE A 5 21.89 9.73 3.17
C PHE A 5 21.81 10.65 1.94
N ARG A 6 21.21 11.85 2.08
CA ARG A 6 21.20 12.91 1.07
C ARG A 6 22.52 13.70 1.04
N ASP A 7 23.33 13.62 2.10
CA ASP A 7 24.68 14.17 2.13
C ASP A 7 25.69 13.09 1.65
N PRO A 8 26.24 13.21 0.42
CA PRO A 8 27.18 12.23 -0.11
C PRO A 8 28.53 12.18 0.62
N THR A 9 28.77 13.10 1.58
CA THR A 9 29.97 13.08 2.43
C THR A 9 29.81 12.22 3.67
N CYS A 10 28.58 11.86 4.06
CA CYS A 10 28.36 11.06 5.26
C CYS A 10 28.31 9.55 4.96
N THR A 11 29.27 8.82 5.52
CA THR A 11 29.44 7.38 5.28
C THR A 11 29.47 6.62 6.61
N THR A 12 28.49 5.74 6.81
CA THR A 12 28.51 4.79 7.93
C THR A 12 29.48 3.66 7.64
N ALA A 13 30.27 3.24 8.65
CA ALA A 13 31.22 2.15 8.48
C ALA A 13 30.49 0.81 8.28
N ARG A 14 30.98 -0.04 7.37
CA ARG A 14 30.38 -1.37 7.13
C ARG A 14 30.30 -2.18 8.43
N GLY A 15 29.11 -2.67 8.75
CA GLY A 15 28.85 -3.43 9.98
C GLY A 15 28.52 -2.57 11.20
N THR A 16 28.39 -1.25 11.05
CA THR A 16 27.86 -0.34 12.06
C THR A 16 26.53 0.25 11.59
N TYR A 17 25.63 0.54 12.54
CA TYR A 17 24.40 1.29 12.32
C TYR A 17 24.36 2.47 13.29
N ASP A 18 23.61 3.51 12.93
CA ASP A 18 23.34 4.66 13.80
C ASP A 18 22.14 4.31 14.69
N GLY A 19 22.39 4.13 15.99
CA GLY A 19 21.37 3.72 16.96
C GLY A 19 20.30 4.78 17.18
N ASP A 20 20.70 6.05 17.20
CA ASP A 20 19.78 7.18 17.39
C ASP A 20 18.80 7.28 16.20
N VAL A 21 19.28 7.01 14.97
CA VAL A 21 18.43 6.95 13.76
C VAL A 21 17.52 5.71 13.77
N LEU A 22 17.96 4.59 14.33
CA LEU A 22 17.13 3.39 14.47
C LEU A 22 15.98 3.64 15.47
N ASP A 23 16.30 4.26 16.62
CA ASP A 23 15.36 4.54 17.71
C ASP A 23 14.36 5.67 17.37
N ALA A 24 14.65 6.52 16.37
CA ALA A 24 13.74 7.57 15.89
C ALA A 24 12.48 7.04 15.16
N HIS A 25 12.50 5.80 14.67
CA HIS A 25 11.44 5.21 13.83
C HIS A 25 10.49 4.31 14.65
N PHE A 26 9.23 4.16 14.21
CA PHE A 26 8.35 3.15 14.80
C PHE A 26 8.87 1.74 14.50
N ILE A 27 9.03 0.94 15.54
CA ILE A 27 9.19 -0.51 15.39
C ILE A 27 7.79 -1.10 15.15
N THR A 28 7.60 -1.76 14.01
CA THR A 28 6.35 -2.45 13.65
C THR A 28 6.64 -3.86 13.15
N GLY A 29 5.60 -4.68 12.97
CA GLY A 29 5.72 -6.01 12.35
C GLY A 29 6.12 -6.00 10.87
N ASP A 30 6.08 -4.85 10.18
CA ASP A 30 6.57 -4.69 8.81
C ASP A 30 7.71 -3.66 8.75
N GLY A 31 8.77 -3.99 7.99
CA GLY A 31 9.95 -3.12 7.83
C GLY A 31 9.68 -1.78 7.12
N ARG A 32 8.49 -1.57 6.55
CA ARG A 32 8.07 -0.35 5.85
C ARG A 32 7.01 0.44 6.62
N GLY A 33 6.73 0.11 7.89
CA GLY A 33 5.74 0.83 8.71
C GLY A 33 5.99 2.35 8.88
N ASN A 34 7.16 2.83 8.45
CA ASN A 34 7.57 4.24 8.43
C ASN A 34 7.67 4.85 7.01
N GLU A 35 7.20 4.17 5.97
CA GLU A 35 7.24 4.68 4.58
C GLU A 35 6.33 5.91 4.39
N ASN A 36 5.28 6.03 5.21
CA ASN A 36 4.38 7.18 5.23
C ASN A 36 3.60 7.29 6.56
N ILE A 37 3.38 8.52 7.04
CA ILE A 37 2.65 8.78 8.30
C ILE A 37 1.22 8.23 8.35
N ALA A 38 0.52 8.02 7.23
CA ALA A 38 -0.81 7.40 7.25
C ALA A 38 -0.71 5.89 7.49
N LEU A 39 0.28 5.23 6.88
CA LEU A 39 0.61 3.84 7.19
C LEU A 39 1.06 3.68 8.64
N THR A 40 1.96 4.56 9.11
CA THR A 40 2.40 4.61 10.52
C THR A 40 1.23 4.83 11.48
N SER A 41 0.25 5.68 11.11
CA SER A 41 -0.97 5.88 11.88
C SER A 41 -1.83 4.62 11.98
N VAL A 42 -1.99 3.88 10.88
CA VAL A 42 -2.70 2.59 10.90
C VAL A 42 -1.99 1.57 11.79
N HIS A 43 -0.65 1.49 11.73
CA HIS A 43 0.11 0.66 12.67
C HIS A 43 -0.12 1.07 14.14
N ASN A 44 -0.13 2.37 14.44
CA ASN A 44 -0.41 2.88 15.79
C ASN A 44 -1.82 2.50 16.27
N ILE A 45 -2.85 2.60 15.41
CA ILE A 45 -4.23 2.22 15.73
C ILE A 45 -4.31 0.73 16.10
N PHE A 46 -3.78 -0.18 15.28
CA PHE A 46 -3.85 -1.62 15.56
C PHE A 46 -3.00 -2.03 16.76
N HIS A 47 -1.88 -1.35 17.02
CA HIS A 47 -1.09 -1.54 18.25
C HIS A 47 -1.85 -1.04 19.50
N ALA A 48 -2.55 0.09 19.41
CA ALA A 48 -3.39 0.60 20.50
C ALA A 48 -4.59 -0.32 20.76
N GLU A 49 -5.22 -0.84 19.70
CA GLU A 49 -6.35 -1.77 19.80
C GLU A 49 -5.95 -3.11 20.41
N HIS A 50 -4.81 -3.68 20.01
CA HIS A 50 -4.25 -4.87 20.67
C HIS A 50 -4.04 -4.66 22.18
N ASN A 51 -3.49 -3.50 22.58
CA ASN A 51 -3.33 -3.17 24.00
C ASN A 51 -4.68 -2.98 24.72
N ARG A 52 -5.65 -2.30 24.08
CA ARG A 52 -7.01 -2.12 24.59
C ARG A 52 -7.70 -3.47 24.82
N LEU A 53 -7.57 -4.40 23.87
CA LEU A 53 -8.09 -5.76 23.97
C LEU A 53 -7.42 -6.55 25.09
N ARG A 54 -6.09 -6.49 25.20
CA ARG A 54 -5.34 -7.12 26.29
C ARG A 54 -5.82 -6.63 27.67
N ASP A 55 -5.96 -5.32 27.84
CA ASP A 55 -6.44 -4.73 29.11
C ASP A 55 -7.91 -5.06 29.38
N HIS A 56 -8.74 -5.10 28.34
CA HIS A 56 -10.14 -5.50 28.46
C HIS A 56 -10.30 -6.98 28.85
N ILE A 57 -9.50 -7.88 28.26
CA ILE A 57 -9.49 -9.31 28.58
C ILE A 57 -9.01 -9.53 30.03
N ASP A 58 -7.95 -8.84 30.48
CA ASP A 58 -7.53 -8.89 31.88
C ASP A 58 -8.62 -8.39 32.84
N GLN A 59 -9.29 -7.28 32.53
CA GLN A 59 -10.42 -6.77 33.31
C GLN A 59 -11.55 -7.80 33.41
N LEU A 60 -11.92 -8.45 32.30
CA LEU A 60 -12.95 -9.49 32.28
C LEU A 60 -12.54 -10.70 33.13
N ILE A 61 -11.31 -11.21 32.99
CA ILE A 61 -10.80 -12.35 33.78
C ILE A 61 -10.79 -12.04 35.28
N ASN A 62 -10.52 -10.80 35.67
CA ASN A 62 -10.53 -10.35 37.05
C ASN A 62 -11.91 -9.89 37.56
N THR A 63 -12.94 -9.82 36.72
CA THR A 63 -14.28 -9.38 37.11
C THR A 63 -14.99 -10.46 37.96
N PRO A 64 -15.41 -10.17 39.21
CA PRO A 64 -16.05 -11.16 40.06
C PRO A 64 -17.30 -11.77 39.42
N GLY A 65 -17.31 -13.10 39.28
CA GLY A 65 -18.43 -13.84 38.72
C GLY A 65 -18.50 -13.91 37.19
N PHE A 66 -17.59 -13.27 36.45
CA PHE A 66 -17.52 -13.40 34.99
C PHE A 66 -17.01 -14.78 34.56
N LEU A 67 -15.95 -15.28 35.23
CA LEU A 67 -15.44 -16.64 35.05
C LEU A 67 -15.50 -17.44 36.37
N PRO A 68 -15.67 -18.77 36.31
CA PRO A 68 -15.44 -19.64 37.47
C PRO A 68 -14.01 -19.52 37.97
N ALA A 69 -13.79 -19.61 39.29
CA ALA A 69 -12.46 -19.49 39.90
C ALA A 69 -11.44 -20.51 39.34
N THR A 70 -11.90 -21.68 38.88
CA THR A 70 -11.08 -22.70 38.20
C THR A 70 -10.55 -22.23 36.85
N GLU A 71 -11.33 -21.47 36.08
CA GLU A 71 -10.90 -20.92 34.80
C GLU A 71 -9.96 -19.73 35.00
N VAL A 72 -10.23 -18.85 35.98
CA VAL A 72 -9.32 -17.78 36.37
C VAL A 72 -7.96 -18.35 36.80
N ALA A 73 -7.95 -19.48 37.52
CA ALA A 73 -6.73 -20.18 37.91
C ALA A 73 -5.97 -20.79 36.71
N LYS A 74 -6.67 -21.29 35.67
CA LYS A 74 -6.02 -21.75 34.43
C LYS A 74 -5.37 -20.59 33.67
N TRP A 75 -6.11 -19.49 33.45
CA TRP A 75 -5.57 -18.29 32.80
C TRP A 75 -4.30 -17.79 33.46
N LYS A 76 -4.31 -17.71 34.80
CA LYS A 76 -3.16 -17.25 35.61
C LYS A 76 -2.07 -18.31 35.82
N GLY A 77 -2.34 -19.57 35.47
CA GLY A 77 -1.38 -20.65 35.51
C GLY A 77 -0.36 -20.59 34.37
N VAL A 78 0.61 -21.49 34.42
CA VAL A 78 1.49 -21.79 33.28
C VAL A 78 0.95 -23.04 32.59
N ASP A 79 0.69 -22.97 31.28
CA ASP A 79 0.29 -24.17 30.52
C ASP A 79 1.47 -25.14 30.41
N PRO A 80 1.30 -26.43 30.75
CA PRO A 80 2.40 -27.40 30.78
C PRO A 80 2.88 -27.86 29.39
N ASN A 81 2.14 -27.58 28.32
CA ASN A 81 2.50 -27.99 26.96
C ASN A 81 3.21 -26.89 26.18
N SER A 82 2.73 -25.64 26.29
CA SER A 82 3.33 -24.47 25.61
C SER A 82 4.33 -23.72 26.48
N GLY A 83 4.28 -23.89 27.80
CA GLY A 83 5.05 -23.08 28.77
C GLY A 83 4.52 -21.64 28.90
N TRP A 84 3.35 -21.33 28.33
CA TRP A 84 2.78 -19.98 28.35
C TRP A 84 2.27 -19.63 29.75
N GLY A 85 2.71 -18.48 30.26
CA GLY A 85 2.16 -17.88 31.48
C GLY A 85 1.09 -16.82 31.16
N TYR A 86 0.50 -16.24 32.19
CA TYR A 86 -0.63 -15.30 32.06
C TYR A 86 -0.43 -14.17 31.03
N GLY A 87 0.75 -13.56 30.98
CA GLY A 87 1.05 -12.49 30.01
C GLY A 87 1.00 -12.96 28.55
N GLU A 88 1.45 -14.18 28.27
CA GLU A 88 1.40 -14.78 26.93
C GLU A 88 -0.04 -15.20 26.57
N HIS A 89 -0.80 -15.72 27.54
CA HIS A 89 -2.23 -15.98 27.36
C HIS A 89 -2.99 -14.71 26.98
N LEU A 90 -2.75 -13.60 27.69
CA LEU A 90 -3.34 -12.29 27.37
C LEU A 90 -2.91 -11.78 26.00
N PHE A 91 -1.63 -11.90 25.65
CA PHE A 91 -1.09 -11.48 24.35
C PHE A 91 -1.74 -12.26 23.20
N GLN A 92 -1.75 -13.59 23.25
CA GLN A 92 -2.33 -14.41 22.17
C GLN A 92 -3.85 -14.23 22.06
N ALA A 93 -4.56 -14.05 23.18
CA ALA A 93 -5.99 -13.78 23.17
C ALA A 93 -6.33 -12.41 22.55
N ALA A 94 -5.59 -11.36 22.91
CA ALA A 94 -5.76 -10.04 22.30
C ALA A 94 -5.40 -10.07 20.80
N ARG A 95 -4.26 -10.69 20.45
CA ARG A 95 -3.81 -10.88 19.06
C ARG A 95 -4.87 -11.57 18.21
N PHE A 96 -5.45 -12.66 18.69
CA PHE A 96 -6.50 -13.40 17.97
C PHE A 96 -7.70 -12.51 17.61
N VAL A 97 -8.16 -11.68 18.54
CA VAL A 97 -9.28 -10.75 18.29
C VAL A 97 -8.85 -9.64 17.30
N THR A 98 -7.68 -9.03 17.47
CA THR A 98 -7.18 -8.00 16.55
C THR A 98 -6.97 -8.53 15.12
N GLU A 99 -6.51 -9.78 14.96
CA GLU A 99 -6.38 -10.42 13.65
C GLU A 99 -7.75 -10.67 13.00
N MET A 100 -8.78 -11.04 13.76
CA MET A 100 -10.15 -11.16 13.26
C MET A 100 -10.76 -9.82 12.84
N GLU A 101 -10.55 -8.76 13.64
CA GLU A 101 -10.99 -7.40 13.31
C GLU A 101 -10.33 -6.90 12.02
N TYR A 102 -9.01 -7.09 11.88
CA TYR A 102 -8.28 -6.74 10.65
C TYR A 102 -8.81 -7.51 9.43
N GLN A 103 -9.05 -8.82 9.55
CA GLN A 103 -9.63 -9.62 8.46
C GLN A 103 -11.03 -9.15 8.07
N HIS A 104 -11.88 -8.80 9.04
CA HIS A 104 -13.21 -8.27 8.77
C HIS A 104 -13.16 -6.95 7.99
N LEU A 105 -12.35 -5.98 8.46
CA LEU A 105 -12.14 -4.70 7.79
C LEU A 105 -11.60 -4.87 6.35
N VAL A 106 -10.66 -5.79 6.14
CA VAL A 106 -10.08 -6.02 4.80
C VAL A 106 -11.09 -6.68 3.85
N PHE A 107 -11.78 -7.75 4.27
CA PHE A 107 -12.61 -8.54 3.35
C PHE A 107 -14.07 -8.10 3.27
N GLU A 108 -14.68 -7.69 4.37
CA GLU A 108 -16.11 -7.35 4.41
C GLU A 108 -16.36 -5.85 4.16
N GLU A 109 -15.43 -4.96 4.54
CA GLU A 109 -15.56 -3.53 4.26
C GLU A 109 -14.76 -3.09 3.02
N PHE A 110 -13.42 -3.17 3.06
CA PHE A 110 -12.56 -2.63 2.00
C PHE A 110 -12.72 -3.37 0.66
N ALA A 111 -12.58 -4.70 0.65
CA ALA A 111 -12.65 -5.48 -0.59
C ALA A 111 -14.03 -5.41 -1.24
N ARG A 112 -15.13 -5.43 -0.46
CA ARG A 112 -16.50 -5.27 -0.98
C ARG A 112 -16.78 -3.87 -1.52
N THR A 113 -16.16 -2.84 -0.94
CA THR A 113 -16.27 -1.45 -1.45
C THR A 113 -15.58 -1.32 -2.81
N MET A 114 -14.43 -1.98 -3.00
CA MET A 114 -13.68 -1.96 -4.26
C MET A 114 -14.29 -2.88 -5.33
N GLN A 115 -14.76 -4.07 -4.94
CA GLN A 115 -15.41 -5.06 -5.80
C GLN A 115 -16.59 -5.71 -5.05
N PRO A 116 -17.83 -5.25 -5.24
CA PRO A 116 -18.99 -5.79 -4.52
C PRO A 116 -19.31 -7.26 -4.84
N LEU A 117 -18.78 -7.80 -5.94
CA LEU A 117 -18.97 -9.19 -6.36
C LEU A 117 -18.02 -10.19 -5.68
N VAL A 118 -17.33 -9.81 -4.59
CA VAL A 118 -16.59 -10.77 -3.75
C VAL A 118 -17.57 -11.80 -3.18
N ASN A 119 -17.30 -13.09 -3.43
CA ASN A 119 -18.17 -14.18 -2.96
C ASN A 119 -18.38 -14.15 -1.44
N PRO A 120 -19.54 -14.61 -0.94
CA PRO A 120 -19.75 -14.81 0.50
C PRO A 120 -18.81 -15.90 1.02
N PHE A 121 -18.38 -15.76 2.27
CA PHE A 121 -17.56 -16.77 2.93
C PHE A 121 -18.36 -18.06 3.19
N LEU A 122 -17.83 -19.20 2.75
CA LEU A 122 -18.48 -20.52 2.84
C LEU A 122 -17.83 -21.46 3.88
N GLY A 123 -16.88 -20.97 4.68
CA GLY A 123 -16.13 -21.75 5.66
C GLY A 123 -14.67 -22.01 5.28
N GLY A 124 -13.98 -22.80 6.10
CA GLY A 124 -12.56 -23.15 5.90
C GLY A 124 -12.34 -24.13 4.76
N ILE A 125 -12.16 -23.62 3.53
CA ILE A 125 -11.89 -24.45 2.34
C ILE A 125 -10.40 -24.80 2.29
N THR A 126 -10.05 -26.04 2.61
CA THR A 126 -8.66 -26.54 2.61
C THR A 126 -8.13 -26.95 1.23
N SER A 127 -8.98 -26.94 0.20
CA SER A 127 -8.62 -27.30 -1.18
C SER A 127 -8.16 -26.10 -2.03
N ILE A 128 -8.02 -24.91 -1.43
CA ILE A 128 -7.53 -23.70 -2.09
C ILE A 128 -6.09 -23.46 -1.63
N ASP A 129 -5.19 -23.23 -2.59
CA ASP A 129 -3.84 -22.74 -2.30
C ASP A 129 -3.93 -21.28 -1.83
N ALA A 130 -3.52 -21.02 -0.59
CA ALA A 130 -3.52 -19.70 0.02
C ALA A 130 -2.23 -18.89 -0.30
N ALA A 131 -1.30 -19.44 -1.08
CA ALA A 131 -0.10 -18.73 -1.50
C ALA A 131 -0.45 -17.46 -2.30
N ILE A 132 0.09 -16.32 -1.85
CA ILE A 132 -0.09 -15.04 -2.54
C ILE A 132 0.73 -15.07 -3.84
N THR A 133 0.08 -15.43 -4.95
CA THR A 133 0.67 -15.29 -6.28
C THR A 133 0.84 -13.81 -6.64
N VAL A 134 1.91 -13.47 -7.38
CA VAL A 134 2.29 -12.07 -7.64
C VAL A 134 1.35 -11.41 -8.65
N HIS A 135 0.21 -10.90 -8.17
CA HIS A 135 -0.65 -9.94 -8.85
C HIS A 135 -1.15 -8.92 -7.81
N ARG A 136 -0.69 -7.67 -7.91
CA ARG A 136 -1.03 -6.59 -6.96
C ARG A 136 -1.18 -5.27 -7.70
N GLU A 137 -2.36 -4.67 -7.59
CA GLU A 137 -2.62 -3.28 -7.96
C GLU A 137 -2.34 -2.35 -6.76
N LEU A 138 -1.98 -1.08 -7.03
CA LEU A 138 -1.65 -0.05 -6.05
C LEU A 138 -2.02 1.36 -6.57
N ALA A 139 -2.64 2.18 -5.71
CA ALA A 139 -2.84 3.64 -5.80
C ALA A 139 -3.11 4.13 -4.35
N ASN A 140 -2.84 5.34 -3.83
CA ASN A 140 -2.70 6.73 -4.32
C ASN A 140 -1.61 7.47 -3.47
N PRO A 141 -1.47 8.83 -3.31
CA PRO A 141 -2.15 10.05 -3.83
C PRO A 141 -1.15 10.98 -4.59
N ASP A 142 -1.27 12.31 -4.82
CA ASP A 142 -2.25 13.40 -4.54
C ASP A 142 -2.29 14.39 -5.75
N GLY A 143 -3.07 15.49 -5.84
CA GLY A 143 -4.04 16.12 -4.91
C GLY A 143 -4.44 17.55 -5.36
N THR A 144 -5.31 18.23 -4.58
CA THR A 144 -5.55 19.72 -4.39
C THR A 144 -6.99 19.96 -3.88
N THR A 145 -7.34 20.90 -2.98
CA THR A 145 -6.66 21.68 -1.91
C THR A 145 -7.71 21.96 -0.79
N THR A 146 -7.34 22.04 0.49
CA THR A 146 -7.15 23.28 1.30
C THR A 146 -7.15 22.90 2.80
N THR A 147 -6.54 23.56 3.80
CA THR A 147 -5.45 24.58 3.91
C THR A 147 -4.91 24.56 5.37
N VAL A 148 -3.74 25.18 5.60
CA VAL A 148 -3.02 25.54 6.87
C VAL A 148 -1.74 24.69 7.08
N PRO A 149 -0.56 25.29 7.35
CA PRO A 149 0.65 24.86 6.64
C PRO A 149 1.58 23.92 7.42
N ILE A 150 1.60 22.65 7.02
CA ILE A 150 2.85 21.92 6.74
C ILE A 150 2.72 21.43 5.30
N ARG A 151 3.79 21.47 4.50
CA ARG A 151 3.73 20.93 3.12
C ARG A 151 3.36 19.45 3.20
N LEU A 152 2.38 18.99 2.42
CA LEU A 152 1.95 17.59 2.47
C LEU A 152 3.15 16.66 2.31
N PHE A 153 4.00 16.88 1.30
CA PHE A 153 5.28 16.19 1.10
C PHE A 153 6.19 16.10 2.35
N ASN A 154 6.28 17.18 3.13
CA ASN A 154 7.11 17.25 4.35
C ASN A 154 6.49 16.49 5.52
N ALA A 155 5.16 16.49 5.67
CA ALA A 155 4.47 15.67 6.67
C ALA A 155 4.38 14.19 6.25
N PHE A 156 4.16 13.93 4.96
CA PHE A 156 3.95 12.61 4.37
C PHE A 156 5.18 11.71 4.51
N LEU A 157 6.36 12.29 4.69
CA LEU A 157 7.67 11.64 4.69
C LEU A 157 8.47 11.89 5.98
N ASN A 158 7.82 12.38 7.04
CA ASN A 158 8.45 12.58 8.35
C ASN A 158 7.72 11.77 9.45
N PRO A 159 7.98 10.45 9.56
CA PRO A 159 7.48 9.61 10.65
C PRO A 159 8.01 10.02 12.03
N GLU A 160 9.21 10.60 12.08
CA GLU A 160 9.85 11.11 13.30
C GLU A 160 8.97 12.18 13.97
N SER A 161 8.45 13.15 13.20
CA SER A 161 7.57 14.22 13.68
C SER A 161 6.21 13.77 14.22
N TYR A 162 5.77 12.54 13.90
CA TYR A 162 4.58 11.91 14.46
C TYR A 162 4.88 11.24 15.82
N ASN A 163 6.13 10.82 16.04
CA ASN A 163 6.61 10.18 17.26
C ASN A 163 6.92 11.20 18.38
N LEU A 164 7.44 12.38 18.01
CA LEU A 164 7.99 13.34 18.95
C LEU A 164 6.91 14.15 19.69
N ALA A 165 6.99 14.14 21.02
CA ALA A 165 6.13 14.89 21.93
C ALA A 165 6.71 16.29 22.25
N PRO A 166 5.91 17.19 22.86
CA PRO A 166 6.38 18.50 23.32
C PRO A 166 7.48 18.38 24.39
N GLY A 167 8.74 18.52 23.98
CA GLY A 167 9.92 18.46 24.83
C GLY A 167 11.03 17.53 24.32
N ASP A 168 10.73 16.66 23.37
CA ASP A 168 11.71 15.76 22.75
C ASP A 168 12.70 16.54 21.85
N PRO A 169 13.83 15.94 21.42
CA PRO A 169 14.71 16.55 20.42
C PRO A 169 13.95 16.96 19.16
N ALA A 170 14.41 18.02 18.47
CA ALA A 170 13.82 18.40 17.18
C ALA A 170 14.08 17.31 16.13
N PRO A 171 13.15 17.08 15.16
CA PRO A 171 13.31 16.06 14.14
C PRO A 171 14.48 16.44 13.22
N THR A 172 15.18 15.42 12.74
CA THR A 172 16.47 15.59 12.06
C THR A 172 16.37 16.25 10.67
N ASP A 173 15.17 16.35 10.11
CA ASP A 173 14.89 17.01 8.82
C ASP A 173 14.65 18.53 8.91
N GLY A 174 14.73 19.11 10.11
CA GLY A 174 14.60 20.55 10.33
C GLY A 174 13.16 21.07 10.38
N ILE A 175 12.16 20.18 10.48
CA ILE A 175 10.76 20.55 10.78
C ILE A 175 10.61 20.81 12.30
N THR A 176 9.58 21.53 12.72
CA THR A 176 9.29 21.70 14.16
C THR A 176 8.62 20.43 14.72
N ASN A 177 8.92 20.05 15.96
CA ASN A 177 8.22 18.94 16.65
C ASN A 177 6.70 19.06 16.56
N GLY A 178 6.05 17.90 16.44
CA GLY A 178 4.61 17.80 16.65
C GLY A 178 4.22 18.33 18.02
N SER A 179 3.17 19.14 18.08
CA SER A 179 2.55 19.55 19.34
C SER A 179 1.53 18.52 19.87
N LEU A 180 1.37 17.41 19.16
CA LEU A 180 0.38 16.36 19.38
C LEU A 180 1.09 15.07 19.79
N THR A 181 0.51 14.31 20.72
CA THR A 181 0.94 12.93 20.94
C THR A 181 0.60 12.05 19.74
N ALA A 182 1.28 10.92 19.54
CA ALA A 182 1.01 9.97 18.47
C ALA A 182 -0.49 9.58 18.34
N ALA A 183 -1.21 9.45 19.46
CA ALA A 183 -2.66 9.19 19.46
C ALA A 183 -3.49 10.39 18.96
N GLN A 184 -3.12 11.61 19.34
CA GLN A 184 -3.76 12.84 18.86
C GLN A 184 -3.46 13.08 17.37
N ALA A 185 -2.24 12.76 16.92
CA ALA A 185 -1.83 12.80 15.53
C ALA A 185 -2.62 11.79 14.69
N ALA A 186 -2.74 10.53 15.15
CA ALA A 186 -3.58 9.51 14.52
C ALA A 186 -5.03 9.99 14.34
N GLY A 187 -5.67 10.44 15.42
CA GLY A 187 -7.06 10.92 15.40
C GLY A 187 -7.25 12.11 14.47
N SER A 188 -6.30 13.05 14.44
CA SER A 188 -6.32 14.19 13.52
C SER A 188 -6.20 13.77 12.06
N LEU A 189 -5.34 12.78 11.77
CA LEU A 189 -5.12 12.28 10.42
C LEU A 189 -6.32 11.48 9.89
N ILE A 190 -6.88 10.57 10.69
CA ILE A 190 -8.10 9.81 10.33
C ILE A 190 -9.26 10.75 10.03
N ASN A 191 -9.45 11.79 10.86
CA ASN A 191 -10.48 12.84 10.68
C ASN A 191 -10.31 13.69 9.41
N GLY A 192 -9.10 13.71 8.83
CA GLY A 192 -8.83 14.27 7.50
C GLY A 192 -9.08 13.24 6.39
N LEU A 193 -8.46 12.07 6.48
CA LEU A 193 -8.53 10.99 5.47
C LEU A 193 -9.97 10.54 5.20
N THR A 194 -10.80 10.39 6.25
CA THR A 194 -12.22 10.02 6.13
C THR A 194 -13.10 11.05 5.41
N LYS A 195 -12.61 12.28 5.20
CA LYS A 195 -13.30 13.35 4.46
C LYS A 195 -12.71 13.58 3.07
N GLN A 196 -11.58 12.96 2.76
CA GLN A 196 -10.91 13.11 1.48
C GLN A 196 -11.40 12.03 0.52
N VAL A 197 -11.92 12.46 -0.64
CA VAL A 197 -12.22 11.55 -1.74
C VAL A 197 -10.91 11.08 -2.36
N GLY A 198 -10.77 9.78 -2.60
CA GLY A 198 -9.62 9.20 -3.30
C GLY A 198 -9.58 9.61 -4.77
N ASN A 199 -8.42 9.51 -5.43
CA ASN A 199 -8.35 9.68 -6.88
C ASN A 199 -9.14 8.58 -7.61
N GLU A 200 -9.51 8.84 -8.86
CA GLU A 200 -10.16 7.86 -9.73
C GLU A 200 -9.28 6.63 -10.00
N LEU A 201 -9.91 5.52 -10.39
CA LEU A 201 -9.23 4.29 -10.81
C LEU A 201 -8.95 4.36 -12.32
N ASP A 202 -7.87 5.05 -12.68
CA ASP A 202 -7.45 5.28 -14.06
C ASP A 202 -5.94 5.04 -14.29
N GLU A 203 -5.48 5.29 -15.51
CA GLU A 203 -4.08 5.12 -15.93
C GLU A 203 -3.14 6.28 -15.56
N PHE A 204 -3.61 7.33 -14.89
CA PHE A 204 -2.80 8.49 -14.54
C PHE A 204 -2.12 8.33 -13.18
N VAL A 205 -0.84 8.72 -13.14
CA VAL A 205 -0.03 8.66 -11.92
C VAL A 205 0.50 10.04 -11.57
N THR A 206 0.30 10.39 -10.31
CA THR A 206 0.63 11.69 -9.71
C THR A 206 2.15 11.94 -9.72
N SER A 207 2.55 13.21 -9.72
CA SER A 207 3.98 13.57 -9.65
C SER A 207 4.62 13.09 -8.35
N SER A 208 3.86 13.00 -7.26
CA SER A 208 4.38 12.67 -5.93
C SER A 208 4.97 11.25 -5.87
N VAL A 209 4.40 10.28 -6.59
CA VAL A 209 4.97 8.91 -6.70
C VAL A 209 5.72 8.66 -8.02
N ARG A 210 5.53 9.48 -9.06
CA ARG A 210 6.25 9.34 -10.35
C ARG A 210 7.58 10.09 -10.39
N ASN A 211 7.74 11.16 -9.64
CA ASN A 211 8.92 12.03 -9.70
C ASN A 211 9.66 12.16 -8.36
N THR A 212 8.97 11.92 -7.23
CA THR A 212 9.47 12.19 -5.87
C THR A 212 9.11 11.09 -4.86
N LEU A 213 9.05 9.83 -5.32
CA LEU A 213 8.67 8.68 -4.47
C LEU A 213 9.53 8.62 -3.18
N VAL A 214 8.86 8.52 -2.04
CA VAL A 214 9.45 8.51 -0.68
C VAL A 214 10.46 9.65 -0.41
N GLY A 215 10.32 10.77 -1.12
CA GLY A 215 11.22 11.93 -1.00
C GLY A 215 12.51 11.84 -1.82
N LEU A 216 12.71 10.73 -2.53
CA LEU A 216 13.79 10.51 -3.46
C LEU A 216 13.33 10.85 -4.89
N PRO A 217 14.23 11.22 -5.82
CA PRO A 217 13.92 11.45 -7.23
C PRO A 217 13.69 10.12 -7.98
N LEU A 218 12.69 9.36 -7.55
CA LEU A 218 12.34 8.01 -8.00
C LEU A 218 10.94 7.97 -8.61
N ASP A 219 10.79 7.07 -9.59
CA ASP A 219 9.58 6.86 -10.39
C ASP A 219 8.97 5.49 -10.06
N LEU A 220 7.89 5.48 -9.26
CA LEU A 220 7.21 4.27 -8.84
C LEU A 220 6.63 3.47 -10.03
N PRO A 221 5.92 4.07 -11.00
CA PRO A 221 5.55 3.38 -12.24
C PRO A 221 6.71 2.71 -12.97
N ALA A 222 7.85 3.39 -13.15
CA ALA A 222 9.02 2.82 -13.82
C ALA A 222 9.62 1.66 -13.02
N ILE A 223 9.71 1.80 -11.69
CA ILE A 223 10.14 0.74 -10.77
C ILE A 223 9.18 -0.46 -10.85
N ASN A 224 7.86 -0.24 -10.85
CA ASN A 224 6.86 -1.30 -10.94
C ASN A 224 6.92 -2.03 -12.29
N ILE A 225 7.15 -1.32 -13.40
CA ILE A 225 7.35 -1.94 -14.73
C ILE A 225 8.66 -2.76 -14.76
N ALA A 226 9.74 -2.25 -14.17
CA ALA A 226 11.01 -2.98 -14.06
C ALA A 226 10.86 -4.23 -13.17
N ARG A 227 10.17 -4.10 -12.03
CA ARG A 227 9.82 -5.21 -11.12
C ARG A 227 8.99 -6.25 -11.84
N GLY A 228 7.93 -5.86 -12.54
CA GLY A 228 7.08 -6.78 -13.31
C GLY A 228 7.86 -7.59 -14.35
N ARG A 229 8.82 -6.96 -15.04
CA ARG A 229 9.74 -7.67 -15.96
C ARG A 229 10.68 -8.63 -15.23
N SER A 230 11.17 -8.25 -14.05
CA SER A 230 12.07 -9.08 -13.22
C SER A 230 11.37 -10.30 -12.63
N GLU A 231 10.13 -10.16 -12.16
CA GLU A 231 9.32 -11.25 -11.59
C GLU A 231 8.60 -12.09 -12.67
N GLY A 232 8.82 -11.79 -13.96
CA GLY A 232 8.23 -12.55 -15.08
C GLY A 232 6.72 -12.37 -15.26
N ILE A 233 6.16 -11.22 -14.85
CA ILE A 233 4.74 -10.92 -14.99
C ILE A 233 4.32 -10.97 -16.48
N PRO A 234 3.26 -11.72 -16.83
CA PRO A 234 2.85 -11.89 -18.21
C PRO A 234 2.35 -10.57 -18.85
N PRO A 235 2.47 -10.40 -20.18
CA PRO A 235 1.85 -9.29 -20.90
C PRO A 235 0.33 -9.23 -20.67
N LEU A 236 -0.26 -8.03 -20.74
CA LEU A 236 -1.66 -7.77 -20.42
C LEU A 236 -2.63 -8.76 -21.08
N ASN A 237 -2.50 -9.00 -22.38
CA ASN A 237 -3.38 -9.93 -23.10
C ASN A 237 -3.20 -11.40 -22.69
N VAL A 238 -2.00 -11.80 -22.26
CA VAL A 238 -1.73 -13.15 -21.72
C VAL A 238 -2.33 -13.30 -20.32
N ALA A 239 -2.18 -12.28 -19.47
CA ALA A 239 -2.82 -12.24 -18.15
C ALA A 239 -4.36 -12.33 -18.28
N ARG A 240 -4.95 -11.48 -19.14
CA ARG A 240 -6.38 -11.51 -19.50
C ARG A 240 -6.82 -12.90 -19.98
N GLN A 241 -6.05 -13.54 -20.86
CA GLN A 241 -6.35 -14.89 -21.32
C GLN A 241 -6.36 -15.91 -20.18
N GLN A 242 -5.37 -15.88 -19.29
CA GLN A 242 -5.31 -16.77 -18.13
C GLN A 242 -6.46 -16.54 -17.15
N PHE A 243 -6.84 -15.28 -16.92
CA PHE A 243 -8.01 -14.94 -16.08
C PHE A 243 -9.31 -15.42 -16.73
N PHE A 244 -9.54 -15.10 -18.00
CA PHE A 244 -10.71 -15.57 -18.76
C PHE A 244 -10.86 -17.09 -18.75
N LEU A 245 -9.77 -17.84 -18.95
CA LEU A 245 -9.81 -19.31 -18.89
C LEU A 245 -10.19 -19.85 -17.51
N LYS A 246 -9.79 -19.17 -16.43
CA LYS A 246 -10.11 -19.55 -15.05
C LYS A 246 -11.52 -19.14 -14.60
N THR A 247 -11.98 -17.94 -14.96
CA THR A 247 -13.24 -17.37 -14.43
C THR A 247 -14.41 -17.44 -15.42
N GLN A 248 -14.13 -17.59 -16.72
CA GLN A 248 -15.08 -17.40 -17.83
C GLN A 248 -15.75 -16.01 -17.86
N ASP A 249 -15.19 -15.02 -17.15
CA ASP A 249 -15.70 -13.65 -17.11
C ASP A 249 -15.40 -12.89 -18.41
N SER A 250 -16.45 -12.48 -19.12
CA SER A 250 -16.36 -11.73 -20.37
C SER A 250 -15.57 -10.41 -20.24
N ALA A 251 -15.57 -9.77 -19.07
CA ALA A 251 -14.78 -8.56 -18.81
C ALA A 251 -13.26 -8.81 -18.88
N MET A 252 -12.82 -10.05 -18.70
CA MET A 252 -11.42 -10.48 -18.74
C MET A 252 -10.97 -11.01 -20.10
N ARG A 253 -11.85 -11.06 -21.12
CA ARG A 253 -11.50 -11.53 -22.47
C ARG A 253 -10.31 -10.74 -23.07
N PRO A 254 -9.29 -11.40 -23.65
CA PRO A 254 -8.18 -10.70 -24.33
C PRO A 254 -8.69 -9.74 -25.41
N TYR A 255 -8.05 -8.59 -25.53
CA TYR A 255 -8.33 -7.64 -26.60
C TYR A 255 -7.80 -8.21 -27.93
N ALA A 256 -8.68 -8.35 -28.92
CA ALA A 256 -8.31 -8.91 -30.22
C ALA A 256 -7.39 -7.97 -31.03
N ASN A 257 -7.49 -6.67 -30.79
CA ASN A 257 -6.73 -5.63 -31.49
C ASN A 257 -6.64 -4.33 -30.67
N TRP A 258 -5.85 -3.38 -31.17
CA TRP A 258 -5.69 -2.05 -30.58
C TRP A 258 -7.00 -1.25 -30.48
N SER A 259 -7.95 -1.42 -31.41
CA SER A 259 -9.25 -0.76 -31.34
C SER A 259 -10.10 -1.27 -30.16
N GLU A 260 -10.09 -2.57 -29.87
CA GLU A 260 -10.73 -3.13 -28.67
C GLU A 260 -10.02 -2.67 -27.39
N PHE A 261 -8.68 -2.64 -27.37
CA PHE A 261 -7.92 -2.10 -26.24
C PHE A 261 -8.29 -0.63 -25.95
N LYS A 262 -8.45 0.21 -26.99
CA LYS A 262 -8.91 1.60 -26.85
C LYS A 262 -10.26 1.70 -26.14
N LEU A 263 -11.20 0.80 -26.43
CA LEU A 263 -12.53 0.77 -25.79
C LEU A 263 -12.49 0.29 -24.34
N GLY A 264 -11.39 -0.35 -23.91
CA GLY A 264 -11.15 -0.78 -22.53
C GLY A 264 -10.41 0.25 -21.65
N LEU A 265 -9.95 1.37 -22.21
CA LEU A 265 -9.33 2.46 -21.44
C LEU A 265 -10.37 3.32 -20.73
N ARG A 266 -10.00 3.95 -19.61
CA ARG A 266 -10.83 4.97 -18.96
C ARG A 266 -10.79 6.28 -19.74
N HIS A 267 -9.59 6.74 -20.13
CA HIS A 267 -9.41 7.96 -20.91
C HIS A 267 -8.88 7.62 -22.31
N TYR A 268 -9.68 7.88 -23.34
CA TYR A 268 -9.33 7.55 -24.73
C TYR A 268 -8.17 8.41 -25.25
N GLU A 269 -7.91 9.56 -24.61
CA GLU A 269 -6.78 10.46 -24.81
C GLU A 269 -5.43 9.82 -24.46
N SER A 270 -5.41 8.75 -23.65
CA SER A 270 -4.20 7.99 -23.34
C SER A 270 -3.79 7.03 -24.46
N PHE A 271 -4.72 6.65 -25.34
CA PHE A 271 -4.48 5.66 -26.40
C PHE A 271 -3.26 5.95 -27.30
N PRO A 272 -3.00 7.21 -27.76
CA PRO A 272 -1.79 7.52 -28.52
C PRO A 272 -0.48 7.28 -27.74
N ASN A 273 -0.50 7.38 -26.40
CA ASN A 273 0.68 7.10 -25.59
C ASN A 273 1.00 5.60 -25.57
N PHE A 274 -0.01 4.73 -25.49
CA PHE A 274 0.17 3.28 -25.58
C PHE A 274 0.68 2.86 -26.96
N ILE A 275 0.10 3.40 -28.04
CA ILE A 275 0.60 3.18 -29.41
C ILE A 275 2.06 3.64 -29.54
N ALA A 276 2.39 4.85 -29.06
CA ALA A 276 3.75 5.39 -29.10
C ALA A 276 4.78 4.57 -28.29
N ALA A 277 4.35 3.90 -27.22
CA ALA A 277 5.21 3.11 -26.35
C ALA A 277 5.40 1.65 -26.83
N TYR A 278 4.35 1.02 -27.38
CA TYR A 278 4.30 -0.43 -27.58
C TYR A 278 4.00 -0.89 -29.01
N ALA A 279 3.52 -0.02 -29.91
CA ALA A 279 3.21 -0.44 -31.28
C ALA A 279 4.49 -0.74 -32.08
N LYS A 280 4.51 -1.90 -32.75
CA LYS A 280 5.66 -2.37 -33.56
C LYS A 280 5.70 -1.77 -34.98
N HIS A 281 5.03 -0.63 -35.21
CA HIS A 281 5.01 0.02 -36.52
C HIS A 281 6.36 0.68 -36.84
N PRO A 282 6.91 0.57 -38.07
CA PRO A 282 8.17 1.21 -38.44
C PRO A 282 8.25 2.73 -38.16
N SER A 283 7.15 3.46 -38.31
CA SER A 283 7.13 4.91 -38.00
C SER A 283 7.24 5.22 -36.50
N VAL A 284 6.87 4.28 -35.61
CA VAL A 284 6.99 4.40 -34.16
C VAL A 284 8.33 3.86 -33.68
N THR A 285 8.75 2.68 -34.17
CA THR A 285 10.02 2.06 -33.76
C THR A 285 11.24 2.80 -34.30
N GLY A 286 11.13 3.43 -35.49
CA GLY A 286 12.17 4.26 -36.09
C GLY A 286 12.27 5.69 -35.52
N ALA A 287 11.32 6.12 -34.67
CA ALA A 287 11.33 7.47 -34.10
C ALA A 287 12.24 7.55 -32.87
N ALA A 288 13.26 8.41 -32.92
CA ALA A 288 14.28 8.53 -31.88
C ALA A 288 13.81 9.26 -30.59
N THR A 289 12.78 10.11 -30.66
CA THR A 289 12.30 10.92 -29.54
C THR A 289 10.89 10.53 -29.11
N VAL A 290 10.56 10.70 -27.82
CA VAL A 290 9.20 10.46 -27.29
C VAL A 290 8.15 11.30 -28.03
N ALA A 291 8.47 12.56 -28.35
CA ALA A 291 7.63 13.43 -29.15
C ALA A 291 7.42 12.89 -30.58
N GLY A 292 8.47 12.39 -31.23
CA GLY A 292 8.38 11.75 -32.55
C GLY A 292 7.52 10.48 -32.52
N LYS A 293 7.66 9.63 -31.50
CA LYS A 293 6.82 8.44 -31.33
C LYS A 293 5.35 8.78 -31.14
N ARG A 294 5.04 9.82 -30.35
CA ARG A 294 3.66 10.32 -30.17
C ARG A 294 3.09 10.94 -31.45
N ALA A 295 3.90 11.68 -32.21
CA ALA A 295 3.49 12.21 -33.51
C ALA A 295 3.18 11.08 -34.52
N ALA A 296 4.02 10.05 -34.58
CA ALA A 296 3.79 8.87 -35.40
C ALA A 296 2.52 8.11 -34.96
N ALA A 297 2.31 7.92 -33.66
CA ALA A 297 1.10 7.31 -33.12
C ALA A 297 -0.18 8.08 -33.51
N ASN A 298 -0.18 9.41 -33.36
CA ASN A 298 -1.30 10.27 -33.76
C ASN A 298 -1.58 10.17 -35.27
N ALA A 299 -0.53 10.11 -36.11
CA ALA A 299 -0.69 9.94 -37.55
C ALA A 299 -1.33 8.60 -37.93
N LEU A 300 -0.91 7.49 -37.29
CA LEU A 300 -1.52 6.16 -37.48
C LEU A 300 -2.99 6.13 -37.06
N ILE A 301 -3.33 6.77 -35.95
CA ILE A 301 -4.70 6.88 -35.45
C ILE A 301 -5.57 7.71 -36.42
N ALA A 302 -5.07 8.85 -36.88
CA ALA A 302 -5.79 9.73 -37.80
C ALA A 302 -5.98 9.12 -39.20
N ALA A 303 -5.03 8.31 -39.66
CA ALA A 303 -5.11 7.59 -40.93
C ALA A 303 -6.00 6.32 -40.88
N ASN A 304 -6.49 5.94 -39.69
CA ASN A 304 -7.12 4.64 -39.43
C ASN A 304 -6.25 3.47 -39.94
N ASP A 305 -4.96 3.51 -39.62
CA ASP A 305 -3.95 2.58 -40.14
C ASP A 305 -4.29 1.11 -39.79
N PRO A 306 -4.02 0.14 -40.69
CA PRO A 306 -4.28 -1.28 -40.43
C PRO A 306 -3.71 -1.83 -39.12
N ILE A 307 -2.67 -1.21 -38.54
CA ILE A 307 -2.17 -1.61 -37.22
C ILE A 307 -3.23 -1.50 -36.12
N LEU A 308 -4.23 -0.64 -36.25
CA LEU A 308 -5.33 -0.52 -35.28
C LEU A 308 -6.22 -1.78 -35.21
N LEU A 309 -6.16 -2.62 -36.24
CA LEU A 309 -6.83 -3.92 -36.34
C LEU A 309 -5.88 -5.10 -36.10
N ALA A 310 -4.57 -4.85 -35.98
CA ALA A 310 -3.60 -5.86 -35.58
C ALA A 310 -3.69 -6.14 -34.07
N PRO A 311 -3.25 -7.32 -33.59
CA PRO A 311 -3.22 -7.65 -32.17
C PRO A 311 -2.49 -6.58 -31.34
N SER A 312 -3.12 -6.16 -30.23
CA SER A 312 -2.45 -5.33 -29.22
C SER A 312 -1.35 -6.13 -28.54
N ALA A 313 -0.19 -5.50 -28.39
CA ALA A 313 1.06 -6.13 -27.92
C ALA A 313 1.04 -6.51 -26.43
#